data_AF-A0A1R1LYV0-F1
#
_entry.id   AF-A0A1R1LYV0-F1
#
_cell.length_a   1.000
_cell.length_b   1.000
_cell.length_c   1.000
_cell.angle_alpha   90.00
_cell.angle_beta   90.00
_cell.angle_gamma   90.00
#
_symmetry.space_group_name_H-M   'P 1'
#
loop_
_entity.id
_entity.type
_entity.pdbx_description
1 polymer ?
#
loop_
_entity_poly.entity_id
_entity_poly.type
_entity_poly.pdbx_seq_one_letter_code
_entity_poly.pdbx_strand_id
1 'polypeptide(L)'
;MDNSTLERNRFSKEQLEKLNAQFLERVETQIEAIGLIIKNKTPRLSTADLQTAQQLLHTLSGAGGTFGFSELSQAARTMEQTVKHWLYRKEAPSPDERAQFEKDAVALAQTLKKGD
;
A
#
# COMPACT_ATOMS: atom_id res chain seq x y z
N MET A 1 30.27 -28.93 14.98
CA MET A 1 29.25 -27.96 14.51
C MET A 1 29.68 -27.54 13.12
N ASP A 2 28.87 -27.88 12.11
CA ASP A 2 29.28 -27.90 10.70
C ASP A 2 29.17 -26.51 10.06
N ASN A 3 30.25 -26.05 9.41
CA ASN A 3 30.30 -24.73 8.76
C ASN A 3 29.23 -24.60 7.64
N SER A 4 28.82 -25.73 7.05
CA SER A 4 27.81 -25.80 5.97
C SER A 4 26.38 -25.45 6.41
N THR A 5 26.09 -25.45 7.71
CA THR A 5 24.78 -25.04 8.26
C THR A 5 24.74 -23.54 8.51
N LEU A 6 25.87 -22.94 8.89
CA LEU A 6 25.98 -21.50 9.13
C LEU A 6 25.88 -20.71 7.82
N GLU A 7 26.53 -21.16 6.75
CA GLU A 7 26.48 -20.49 5.45
C GLU A 7 25.10 -20.58 4.77
N ARG A 8 24.39 -21.72 4.91
CA ARG A 8 23.02 -21.87 4.39
C ARG A 8 22.02 -20.96 5.10
N ASN A 9 22.10 -20.85 6.43
CA ASN A 9 21.21 -19.97 7.19
C ASN A 9 21.49 -18.49 6.88
N ARG A 10 22.76 -18.14 6.70
CA ARG A 10 23.17 -16.78 6.30
C ARG A 10 22.65 -16.42 4.90
N PHE A 11 22.83 -17.30 3.92
CA PHE A 11 22.32 -17.09 2.56
C PHE A 11 20.80 -16.91 2.54
N SER A 12 20.05 -17.75 3.27
CA SER A 12 18.59 -17.63 3.37
C SER A 12 18.15 -16.32 4.04
N LYS A 13 18.89 -15.86 5.05
CA LYS A 13 18.60 -14.60 5.74
C LYS A 13 18.88 -13.38 4.84
N GLU A 14 20.01 -13.36 4.15
CA GLU A 14 20.37 -12.28 3.21
C GLU A 14 19.36 -12.18 2.03
N GLN A 15 18.86 -13.31 1.53
CA GLN A 15 17.80 -13.31 0.51
C GLN A 15 16.47 -12.75 1.05
N LEU A 16 16.11 -13.08 2.29
CA LEU A 16 14.91 -12.56 2.93
C LEU A 16 15.01 -11.03 3.15
N GLU A 17 16.17 -10.56 3.62
CA GLU A 17 16.42 -9.13 3.83
C GLU A 17 16.37 -8.36 2.50
N LYS A 18 16.95 -8.91 1.43
CA LYS A 18 16.87 -8.31 0.10
C LYS A 18 15.45 -8.24 -0.43
N LEU A 19 14.67 -9.32 -0.27
CA LEU A 19 13.28 -9.35 -0.70
C LEU A 19 12.43 -8.34 0.09
N ASN A 20 12.67 -8.22 1.40
CA ASN A 20 12.00 -7.24 2.24
C ASN A 20 12.34 -5.80 1.83
N ALA A 21 13.61 -5.50 1.55
CA ALA A 21 14.03 -4.18 1.10
C ALA A 21 13.38 -3.78 -0.24
N GLN A 22 13.38 -4.69 -1.22
CA GLN A 22 12.71 -4.47 -2.52
C GLN A 22 11.20 -4.27 -2.36
N PHE A 23 10.60 -5.00 -1.43
CA PHE A 23 9.20 -4.88 -1.12
C PHE A 23 8.87 -3.53 -0.48
N LEU A 24 9.67 -3.07 0.48
CA LEU A 24 9.52 -1.76 1.13
C LEU A 24 9.61 -0.61 0.13
N GLU A 25 10.61 -0.65 -0.76
CA GLU A 25 10.76 0.34 -1.84
C GLU A 25 9.52 0.40 -2.73
N ARG A 26 8.97 -0.78 -3.07
CA ARG A 26 7.75 -0.88 -3.86
C ARG A 26 6.54 -0.34 -3.11
N VAL A 27 6.40 -0.65 -1.82
CA VAL A 27 5.31 -0.14 -0.97
C VAL A 27 5.35 1.38 -0.90
N GLU A 28 6.52 1.97 -0.66
CA GLU A 28 6.71 3.42 -0.61
C GLU A 28 6.30 4.07 -1.94
N THR A 29 6.84 3.55 -3.06
CA THR A 29 6.50 4.03 -4.40
C THR A 29 5.00 3.96 -4.69
N GLN A 30 4.33 2.89 -4.23
CA GLN A 30 2.88 2.73 -4.41
C GLN A 30 2.06 3.73 -3.59
N ILE A 31 2.45 3.98 -2.34
CA ILE A 31 1.79 4.97 -1.49
C ILE A 31 1.95 6.37 -2.09
N GLU A 32 3.14 6.72 -2.57
CA GLU A 32 3.39 7.98 -3.27
C GLU A 32 2.52 8.11 -4.53
N ALA A 33 2.41 7.04 -5.33
CA ALA A 33 1.57 7.03 -6.52
C ALA A 33 0.09 7.27 -6.19
N ILE A 34 -0.44 6.66 -5.11
CA ILE A 34 -1.80 6.91 -4.63
C ILE A 34 -1.97 8.40 -4.26
N GLY A 35 -1.02 8.97 -3.52
CA GLY A 35 -1.04 10.40 -3.16
C GLY A 35 -1.03 11.32 -4.37
N LEU A 36 -0.23 11.01 -5.39
CA LEU A 36 -0.17 11.79 -6.63
C LEU A 36 -1.48 11.72 -7.43
N ILE A 37 -2.13 10.55 -7.49
CA ILE A 37 -3.44 10.41 -8.15
C ILE A 37 -4.48 11.32 -7.49
N ILE A 38 -4.52 11.33 -6.15
CA ILE A 38 -5.48 12.14 -5.38
C ILE A 38 -5.21 13.65 -5.57
N LYS A 39 -3.94 14.06 -5.56
CA LYS A 39 -3.53 15.47 -5.64
C LYS A 39 -3.69 16.07 -7.04
N ASN A 40 -3.27 15.34 -8.08
CA ASN A 40 -3.23 15.87 -9.45
C ASN A 40 -4.61 15.90 -10.14
N LYS A 41 -5.58 15.09 -9.69
CA LYS A 41 -6.90 14.95 -10.34
C LYS A 41 -7.99 15.77 -9.66
N THR A 42 -7.69 17.05 -9.45
CA THR A 42 -8.66 18.06 -8.96
C THR A 42 -9.37 18.68 -10.17
N PRO A 43 -10.72 18.69 -10.27
CA PRO A 43 -11.69 18.54 -9.18
C PRO A 43 -12.35 17.15 -9.00
N ARG A 44 -12.16 16.18 -9.91
CA ARG A 44 -12.80 14.85 -9.81
C ARG A 44 -11.84 13.71 -10.14
N LEU A 45 -11.94 12.64 -9.36
CA LEU A 45 -11.34 11.34 -9.68
C LEU A 45 -12.17 10.64 -10.75
N SER A 46 -11.52 10.20 -11.83
CA SER A 46 -12.15 9.40 -12.87
C SER A 46 -12.22 7.93 -12.49
N THR A 47 -13.07 7.15 -13.17
CA THR A 47 -13.14 5.69 -12.99
C THR A 47 -11.78 5.03 -13.20
N ALA A 48 -10.98 5.50 -14.17
CA ALA A 48 -9.64 4.99 -14.42
C ALA A 48 -8.70 5.24 -13.23
N ASP A 49 -8.76 6.44 -12.63
CA ASP A 49 -7.96 6.79 -11.44
C ASP A 49 -8.35 5.90 -10.25
N LEU A 50 -9.64 5.64 -10.07
CA LEU A 50 -10.15 4.74 -9.04
C LEU A 50 -9.70 3.29 -9.27
N GLN A 51 -9.68 2.81 -10.52
CA GLN A 51 -9.16 1.47 -10.83
C GLN A 51 -7.67 1.36 -10.53
N THR A 52 -6.88 2.38 -10.88
CA THR A 52 -5.45 2.42 -10.55
C THR A 52 -5.25 2.42 -9.04
N ALA A 53 -5.97 3.26 -8.30
CA ALA A 53 -5.90 3.29 -6.84
C ALA A 53 -6.27 1.94 -6.22
N GLN A 54 -7.32 1.28 -6.73
CA GLN A 54 -7.73 -0.05 -6.26
C GLN A 54 -6.65 -1.12 -6.46
N GLN A 55 -5.96 -1.14 -7.60
CA GLN A 55 -4.88 -2.09 -7.86
C GLN A 55 -3.67 -1.87 -6.94
N LEU A 56 -3.31 -0.62 -6.69
CA LEU A 56 -2.23 -0.26 -5.77
C LEU A 56 -2.58 -0.69 -4.34
N LEU A 57 -3.79 -0.35 -3.87
CA LEU A 57 -4.28 -0.72 -2.54
C LEU A 57 -4.40 -2.24 -2.37
N HIS A 58 -4.80 -2.97 -3.41
CA HIS A 58 -4.84 -4.43 -3.39
C HIS A 58 -3.45 -5.05 -3.19
N THR A 59 -2.42 -4.47 -3.81
CA THR A 59 -1.05 -4.92 -3.63
C THR A 59 -0.58 -4.66 -2.20
N LEU A 60 -0.87 -3.46 -1.67
CA LEU A 60 -0.57 -3.06 -0.28
C LEU A 60 -1.34 -3.88 0.77
N SER A 61 -2.56 -4.33 0.45
CA SER A 61 -3.40 -5.11 1.35
C SER A 61 -3.00 -6.58 1.47
N GLY A 62 -2.35 -7.13 0.43
CA GLY A 62 -1.74 -8.47 0.44
C GLY A 62 -0.33 -8.50 1.04
N ALA A 63 0.29 -7.33 1.12
CA ALA A 63 1.69 -7.10 1.46
C ALA A 63 2.04 -7.42 2.95
N GLY A 64 1.18 -7.01 3.88
CA GLY A 64 1.46 -6.99 5.32
C GLY A 64 1.29 -8.34 6.04
N GLY A 65 0.78 -9.36 5.35
CA GLY A 65 0.79 -10.73 5.88
C GLY A 65 2.18 -11.36 5.94
N THR A 66 3.11 -10.90 5.10
CA THR A 66 4.42 -11.54 4.89
C THR A 66 5.54 -10.87 5.71
N PHE A 67 5.41 -9.58 6.01
CA PHE A 67 6.52 -8.77 6.55
C PHE A 67 6.19 -8.02 7.85
N GLY A 68 5.07 -8.34 8.51
CA GLY A 68 4.71 -7.74 9.81
C GLY A 68 4.01 -6.38 9.74
N PHE A 69 3.72 -5.87 8.55
CA PHE A 69 2.99 -4.60 8.34
C PHE A 69 1.46 -4.79 8.42
N SER A 70 0.97 -5.39 9.49
CA SER A 70 -0.45 -5.70 9.68
C SER A 70 -1.33 -4.45 9.68
N GLU A 71 -0.89 -3.38 10.37
CA GLU A 71 -1.59 -2.09 10.42
C GLU A 71 -1.67 -1.42 9.04
N LEU A 72 -0.56 -1.39 8.30
CA LEU A 72 -0.51 -0.87 6.94
C LEU A 72 -1.49 -1.63 6.03
N SER A 73 -1.46 -2.96 6.06
CA SER A 73 -2.36 -3.76 5.24
C SER A 73 -3.81 -3.59 5.64
N GLN A 74 -4.11 -3.46 6.93
CA GLN A 74 -5.48 -3.23 7.37
C GLN A 74 -5.99 -1.87 6.88
N ALA A 75 -5.18 -0.81 6.99
CA ALA A 75 -5.51 0.51 6.44
C ALA A 75 -5.69 0.48 4.92
N ALA A 76 -4.77 -0.19 4.20
CA ALA A 76 -4.87 -0.37 2.75
C ALA A 76 -6.13 -1.14 2.35
N ARG A 77 -6.54 -2.17 3.11
CA ARG A 77 -7.79 -2.92 2.90
C ARG A 77 -9.02 -2.02 3.04
N THR A 78 -9.07 -1.20 4.09
CA THR A 78 -10.19 -0.28 4.31
C THR A 78 -10.31 0.71 3.16
N MET A 79 -9.19 1.30 2.73
CA MET A 79 -9.17 2.18 1.56
C MET A 79 -9.57 1.45 0.28
N GLU A 80 -9.11 0.20 0.07
CA GLU A 80 -9.47 -0.62 -1.09
C GLU A 80 -10.98 -0.84 -1.16
N GLN A 81 -11.62 -1.12 -0.01
CA GLN A 81 -13.07 -1.29 0.08
C GLN A 81 -13.82 -0.01 -0.27
N THR A 82 -13.35 1.14 0.20
CA THR A 82 -13.92 2.45 -0.15
C THR A 82 -13.87 2.70 -1.65
N VAL A 83 -12.72 2.46 -2.29
CA VAL A 83 -12.59 2.63 -3.75
C VAL A 83 -13.47 1.64 -4.51
N LYS A 84 -13.55 0.37 -4.06
CA LYS A 84 -14.46 -0.63 -4.65
C LYS A 84 -15.92 -0.20 -4.54
N HIS A 85 -16.32 0.43 -3.44
CA HIS A 85 -17.66 0.94 -3.27
C HIS A 85 -17.99 2.03 -4.30
N TRP A 86 -17.08 2.98 -4.54
CA TRP A 86 -17.24 4.02 -5.57
C TRP A 86 -17.28 3.44 -7.00
N LEU A 87 -16.41 2.47 -7.30
CA LEU A 87 -16.43 1.77 -8.58
C LEU A 87 -17.73 0.99 -8.79
N TYR A 88 -18.25 0.34 -7.74
CA TYR A 88 -19.49 -0.42 -7.80
C TYR A 88 -20.71 0.46 -8.06
N ARG A 89 -20.82 1.60 -7.37
CA ARG A 89 -21.91 2.56 -7.60
C ARG A 89 -21.77 3.35 -8.90
N LYS A 90 -20.60 3.29 -9.56
CA LYS A 90 -20.25 4.02 -10.80
C LYS A 90 -20.36 5.54 -10.65
N GLU A 91 -20.13 6.04 -9.44
CA GLU A 91 -20.16 7.47 -9.16
C GLU A 91 -18.81 7.92 -8.60
N ALA A 92 -18.45 9.17 -8.90
CA ALA A 92 -17.29 9.78 -8.28
C ALA A 92 -17.55 10.00 -6.77
N PRO A 93 -16.49 9.95 -5.94
CA PRO A 93 -16.61 10.35 -4.55
C PRO A 93 -17.08 11.80 -4.44
N SER A 94 -17.92 12.05 -3.44
CA SER A 94 -18.25 13.41 -3.00
C SER A 94 -16.98 14.14 -2.48
N PRO A 95 -17.01 15.48 -2.38
CA PRO A 95 -15.89 16.23 -1.84
C PRO A 95 -15.45 15.77 -0.43
N ASP A 96 -16.40 15.46 0.45
CA ASP A 96 -16.14 14.93 1.79
C ASP A 96 -15.50 13.53 1.75
N GLU A 97 -16.05 12.62 0.94
CA GLU A 97 -15.49 11.28 0.73
C GLU A 97 -14.04 11.35 0.21
N ARG A 98 -13.77 12.29 -0.71
CA ARG A 98 -12.42 12.52 -1.23
C ARG A 98 -11.50 13.09 -0.16
N ALA A 99 -11.94 14.08 0.61
CA ALA A 99 -11.14 14.68 1.68
C ALA A 99 -10.80 13.64 2.77
N GLN A 100 -11.72 12.74 3.09
CA GLN A 100 -11.44 11.63 3.99
C GLN A 100 -10.42 10.66 3.39
N PHE A 101 -10.57 10.28 2.12
CA PHE A 101 -9.64 9.39 1.45
C PHE A 101 -8.22 9.96 1.31
N GLU A 102 -8.09 11.27 1.13
CA GLU A 102 -6.80 11.97 1.17
C GLU A 102 -6.15 11.86 2.56
N LYS A 103 -6.93 12.06 3.64
CA LYS A 103 -6.44 11.87 5.01
C LYS A 103 -6.01 10.43 5.27
N ASP A 104 -6.79 9.46 4.78
CA ASP A 104 -6.48 8.04 4.91
C ASP A 104 -5.18 7.69 4.16
N ALA A 105 -4.96 8.25 2.96
CA ALA A 105 -3.72 8.06 2.21
C ALA A 105 -2.50 8.63 2.93
N VAL A 106 -2.63 9.81 3.55
CA VAL A 106 -1.57 10.41 4.37
C VAL A 106 -1.29 9.56 5.62
N ALA A 107 -2.34 9.08 6.29
CA ALA A 107 -2.21 8.19 7.45
C ALA A 107 -1.53 6.87 7.06
N LEU A 108 -1.86 6.29 5.90
CA LEU A 108 -1.23 5.10 5.36
C LEU A 108 0.29 5.30 5.19
N ALA A 109 0.71 6.43 4.61
CA ALA A 109 2.13 6.78 4.49
C ALA A 109 2.84 6.93 5.85
N GLN A 110 2.13 7.42 6.88
CA GLN A 110 2.67 7.55 8.23
C GLN A 110 2.82 6.21 8.95
N THR A 111 1.97 5.21 8.65
CA THR A 111 2.12 3.86 9.23
C THR A 111 3.41 3.18 8.79
N LEU A 112 3.85 3.40 7.55
CA LEU A 112 5.14 2.89 7.06
C LEU A 112 6.31 3.46 7.87
N LYS A 113 6.29 4.77 8.19
CA LYS A 113 7.35 5.47 8.93
C LYS A 113 7.44 5.09 10.41
N LYS A 114 6.41 4.46 10.98
CA LYS A 114 6.40 4.03 12.38
C LYS A 114 6.88 2.59 12.58
N GLY A 115 7.05 1.83 11.50
CA GLY A 115 7.47 0.43 11.55
C GLY A 115 8.98 0.19 11.44
N ASP A 116 9.80 1.25 11.54
CA ASP A 116 11.28 1.20 11.60
C ASP A 116 11.76 1.26 13.06
#